data_AF-A0A6G9Q437-F1
#
_entry.id   AF-A0A6G9Q437-F1
#
_cell.length_a   1.000
_cell.length_b   1.000
_cell.length_c   1.000
_cell.angle_alpha   90.00
_cell.angle_beta   90.00
_cell.angle_gamma   90.00
#
_symmetry.space_group_name_H-M   'P 1'
#
loop_
_entity.id
_entity.type
_entity.pdbx_description
1 polymer ?
#
loop_
_entity_poly.entity_id
_entity_poly.type
_entity_poly.pdbx_seq_one_letter_code
_entity_poly.pdbx_strand_id
1 'polypeptide(L)'
;MTLFALLLDVICLGGYYFQLYSGGPIIYLLGLFLQAIITIVLLWMTLTYKGKRYRNPWLFGWFSATIRFGIVLMSLGVNAVMTFMYVVNYFGINDLIFNH
;
A
#
# COMPACT_ATOMS: atom_id res chain seq x y z
N MET A 1 -3.77 -14.36 -3.81
CA MET A 1 -3.70 -13.21 -2.88
C MET A 1 -2.35 -12.52 -2.92
N THR A 2 -1.23 -13.22 -2.71
CA THR A 2 0.09 -12.58 -2.71
C THR A 2 0.48 -11.92 -4.05
N LEU A 3 0.31 -12.62 -5.18
CA LEU A 3 0.57 -12.03 -6.51
C LEU A 3 -0.35 -10.83 -6.82
N PHE A 4 -1.60 -10.88 -6.35
CA PHE A 4 -2.55 -9.80 -6.55
C PHE A 4 -2.18 -8.56 -5.72
N ALA A 5 -1.66 -8.73 -4.50
CA ALA A 5 -1.14 -7.63 -3.70
C ALA A 5 0.04 -6.94 -4.39
N LEU A 6 0.98 -7.71 -4.95
CA LEU A 6 2.09 -7.15 -5.72
C LEU A 6 1.63 -6.41 -6.99
N LEU A 7 0.59 -6.91 -7.66
CA LEU A 7 0.02 -6.23 -8.83
C LEU A 7 -0.55 -4.87 -8.42
N LEU A 8 -1.29 -4.81 -7.30
CA LEU A 8 -1.80 -3.56 -6.74
C LEU A 8 -0.67 -2.59 -6.39
N ASP A 9 0.44 -3.08 -5.82
CA ASP A 9 1.62 -2.25 -5.53
C ASP A 9 2.21 -1.62 -6.80
N VAL A 10 2.28 -2.38 -7.90
CA VAL A 10 2.74 -1.87 -9.19
C VAL A 10 1.79 -0.82 -9.75
N ILE A 11 0.48 -1.00 -9.59
CA ILE A 11 -0.53 0.01 -9.98
C ILE A 11 -0.33 1.29 -9.18
N CYS A 12 -0.14 1.21 -7.86
CA CYS A 12 0.13 2.39 -7.01
C CYS A 12 1.41 3.10 -7.44
N LEU A 13 2.49 2.36 -7.69
CA LEU A 13 3.74 2.93 -8.20
C LEU A 13 3.55 3.62 -9.56
N GLY A 14 2.82 3.00 -10.48
CA GLY A 14 2.48 3.60 -11.77
C GLY A 14 1.66 4.88 -11.62
N GLY A 15 0.66 4.87 -10.73
CA GLY A 15 -0.14 6.04 -10.39
C GLY A 15 0.69 7.18 -9.82
N TYR A 16 1.59 6.88 -8.89
CA TYR A 16 2.52 7.85 -8.32
C TYR A 16 3.38 8.53 -9.40
N TYR A 17 4.01 7.76 -10.28
CA TYR A 17 4.81 8.33 -11.37
C TYR A 17 3.97 9.15 -12.35
N PHE A 18 2.75 8.70 -12.68
CA PHE A 18 1.85 9.46 -13.52
C PHE A 18 1.54 10.83 -12.90
N GLN A 19 1.25 10.88 -11.60
CA GLN A 19 1.00 12.14 -10.90
C GLN A 19 2.24 13.04 -10.84
N LEU A 20 3.43 12.44 -10.67
CA LEU A 20 4.70 13.17 -10.64
C LEU A 20 4.98 13.92 -11.94
N TYR A 21 4.64 13.34 -13.10
CA TYR A 21 4.92 13.93 -14.41
C TYR A 21 3.77 14.74 -15.00
N SER A 22 2.52 14.39 -14.71
CA SER A 22 1.34 15.05 -15.28
C SER A 22 0.76 16.16 -14.41
N GLY A 23 1.31 16.39 -13.21
CA GLY A 23 1.10 17.52 -12.29
C GLY A 23 -0.21 18.33 -12.43
N GLY A 24 -1.08 18.27 -11.43
CA GLY A 24 -2.24 19.14 -11.36
C GLY A 24 -3.25 18.77 -10.27
N PRO A 25 -4.04 19.74 -9.77
CA PRO A 25 -4.90 19.55 -8.60
C PRO A 25 -5.91 18.41 -8.76
N ILE A 26 -6.50 18.26 -9.95
CA ILE A 26 -7.44 17.17 -10.26
C ILE A 26 -6.72 15.81 -10.29
N ILE A 27 -5.52 15.76 -10.85
CA ILE A 27 -4.72 14.53 -10.96
C ILE A 27 -4.26 14.07 -9.57
N TYR A 28 -3.89 15.01 -8.70
CA TYR A 28 -3.55 14.70 -7.30
C TYR A 28 -4.73 14.16 -6.51
N LEU A 29 -5.92 14.76 -6.67
CA LEU A 29 -7.15 14.26 -6.05
C LEU A 29 -7.48 12.84 -6.54
N LEU A 30 -7.42 12.59 -7.85
CA LEU A 30 -7.70 11.27 -8.43
C LEU A 30 -6.71 10.21 -7.93
N GLY A 31 -5.43 10.54 -7.87
CA GLY A 31 -4.42 9.63 -7.34
C GLY A 31 -4.60 9.33 -5.85
N LEU A 32 -5.02 10.32 -5.05
CA LEU A 32 -5.37 10.10 -3.64
C LEU A 32 -6.53 9.09 -3.50
N PHE A 33 -7.60 9.24 -4.29
CA PHE A 33 -8.71 8.28 -4.28
C PHE A 33 -8.26 6.89 -4.71
N LEU A 34 -7.47 6.78 -5.77
CA LEU A 34 -6.92 5.50 -6.24
C LEU A 34 -6.09 4.83 -5.14
N GLN A 35 -5.16 5.57 -4.52
CA GLN A 35 -4.28 5.08 -3.46
C GLN A 35 -5.09 4.61 -2.23
N ALA A 36 -6.11 5.38 -1.85
CA ALA A 36 -7.01 5.02 -0.74
C ALA A 36 -7.81 3.74 -1.04
N ILE A 37 -8.41 3.63 -2.23
CA ILE A 37 -9.17 2.45 -2.65
C ILE A 37 -8.29 1.21 -2.64
N ILE A 38 -7.08 1.28 -3.22
CA ILE A 38 -6.16 0.15 -3.26
C ILE A 38 -5.73 -0.27 -1.85
N THR A 39 -5.47 0.68 -0.97
CA THR A 39 -5.11 0.40 0.43
C THR A 39 -6.23 -0.30 1.18
N ILE A 40 -7.49 0.09 0.96
CA ILE A 40 -8.67 -0.59 1.53
C ILE A 40 -8.78 -2.03 0.99
N VAL A 41 -8.54 -2.25 -0.30
CA VAL A 41 -8.52 -3.59 -0.89
C VAL A 41 -7.42 -4.46 -0.27
N LEU A 42 -6.20 -3.92 -0.09
CA LEU A 42 -5.09 -4.62 0.57
C LEU A 42 -5.42 -4.95 2.04
N LEU A 43 -6.11 -4.05 2.75
CA LEU A 43 -6.57 -4.29 4.11
C LEU A 43 -7.56 -5.45 4.15
N TRP A 44 -8.55 -5.43 3.27
CA TRP A 44 -9.53 -6.50 3.15
C TRP A 44 -8.87 -7.85 2.82
N MET A 45 -7.90 -7.87 1.91
CA MET A 45 -7.12 -9.07 1.57
C MET A 45 -6.31 -9.60 2.77
N THR A 46 -5.79 -8.71 3.60
CA THR A 46 -5.05 -9.07 4.81
C THR A 46 -5.98 -9.75 5.83
N LEU A 47 -7.18 -9.18 6.03
CA LEU A 47 -8.18 -9.72 6.96
C LEU A 47 -8.75 -11.07 6.49
N THR A 48 -9.04 -11.18 5.19
CA THR A 48 -9.64 -12.38 4.58
C THR A 48 -8.63 -13.45 4.17
N TYR A 49 -7.35 -13.28 4.49
CA TYR A 49 -6.31 -14.24 4.13
C TYR A 49 -6.58 -15.62 4.73
N LYS A 50 -6.85 -16.60 3.85
CA LYS A 50 -7.19 -18.00 4.21
C LYS A 50 -5.98 -18.94 4.36
N GLY A 51 -4.77 -18.49 3.99
CA GLY A 51 -3.56 -19.32 4.09
C GLY A 51 -2.96 -19.34 5.50
N LYS A 52 -1.92 -20.16 5.71
CA LYS A 52 -1.16 -20.15 6.97
C LYS A 52 -0.54 -18.77 7.19
N ARG A 53 -0.91 -18.11 8.28
CA ARG A 53 -0.44 -16.75 8.62
C ARG A 53 0.93 -16.77 9.30
N TYR A 54 1.16 -17.74 10.18
CA TYR A 54 2.41 -17.87 10.94
C TYR A 54 3.10 -19.21 10.64
N ARG A 55 4.43 -19.20 10.58
CA ARG A 55 5.24 -20.43 10.57
C ARG A 55 5.23 -21.07 11.96
N ASN A 56 5.36 -22.41 11.99
CA ASN A 56 5.53 -23.14 13.24
C ASN A 56 6.82 -22.64 13.93
N PRO A 57 6.76 -22.12 15.18
CA PRO A 57 7.89 -21.48 15.87
C PRO A 57 9.03 -22.45 16.26
N TRP A 58 8.92 -23.74 15.94
CA TRP A 58 9.84 -24.80 16.39
C TRP A 58 11.33 -24.58 16.08
N LEU A 59 11.67 -23.76 15.09
CA LEU A 59 13.07 -23.53 14.69
C LEU A 59 13.72 -22.28 15.30
N PHE A 60 12.95 -21.31 15.82
CA PHE A 60 13.51 -20.03 16.30
C PHE A 60 12.69 -19.34 17.41
N GLY A 61 11.65 -19.97 17.96
CA GLY A 61 10.83 -19.40 19.06
C GLY A 61 9.96 -18.19 18.66
N TRP A 62 10.11 -17.66 17.45
CA TRP A 62 9.36 -16.50 16.96
C TRP A 62 8.25 -16.94 16.00
N PHE A 63 7.02 -16.45 16.22
CA PHE A 63 5.92 -16.55 15.26
C PHE A 63 6.20 -15.64 14.06
N SER A 64 7.06 -16.09 13.15
CA SER A 64 7.34 -15.36 11.92
C SER A 64 6.16 -15.54 10.94
N ALA A 65 5.71 -14.46 10.32
CA ALA A 65 4.71 -14.54 9.26
C ALA A 65 5.21 -15.47 8.15
N THR A 66 4.32 -16.25 7.53
CA THR A 66 4.71 -16.99 6.32
C THR A 66 5.11 -16.00 5.24
N ILE A 67 6.09 -16.32 4.38
CA ILE A 67 6.57 -15.42 3.32
C ILE A 67 5.41 -14.84 2.52
N ARG A 68 4.40 -15.68 2.20
CA ARG A 68 3.23 -15.28 1.42
C ARG A 68 2.30 -14.30 2.14
N PHE A 69 2.14 -14.43 3.45
CA PHE A 69 1.34 -13.51 4.26
C PHE A 69 2.12 -12.24 4.59
N GLY A 70 3.42 -12.37 4.89
CA GLY A 70 4.34 -11.26 5.11
C GLY A 70 4.41 -10.30 3.93
N ILE A 71 4.44 -10.79 2.69
CA ILE A 71 4.38 -9.93 1.50
C ILE A 71 3.08 -9.11 1.49
N VAL A 72 1.92 -9.73 1.72
CA VAL A 72 0.62 -9.01 1.74
C VAL A 72 0.58 -7.97 2.86
N LEU A 73 1.13 -8.31 4.03
CA LEU A 73 1.22 -7.40 5.17
C LEU A 73 2.13 -6.20 4.87
N MET A 74 3.27 -6.44 4.22
CA MET A 74 4.21 -5.39 3.80
C MET A 74 3.60 -4.49 2.73
N SER A 75 2.93 -5.07 1.73
CA SER A 75 2.17 -4.31 0.72
C SER A 75 1.16 -3.37 1.38
N LEU A 76 0.36 -3.88 2.34
CA LEU A 76 -0.56 -3.05 3.11
C LEU A 76 0.18 -1.95 3.89
N GLY A 77 1.25 -2.29 4.60
CA GLY A 77 2.01 -1.33 5.41
C GLY A 77 2.57 -0.18 4.59
N VAL A 78 3.23 -0.47 3.47
CA VAL A 78 3.81 0.55 2.58
C VAL A 78 2.71 1.41 1.95
N ASN A 79 1.64 0.80 1.42
CA ASN A 79 0.55 1.56 0.80
C ASN A 79 -0.25 2.40 1.81
N ALA A 80 -0.39 1.94 3.05
CA ALA A 80 -1.04 2.70 4.11
C ALA A 80 -0.22 3.95 4.47
N VAL A 81 1.11 3.81 4.60
CA VAL A 81 2.01 4.96 4.81
C VAL A 81 1.93 5.93 3.63
N MET A 82 1.94 5.43 2.39
CA MET A 82 1.80 6.29 1.21
C MET A 82 0.45 6.99 1.17
N THR A 83 -0.65 6.31 1.49
CA THR A 83 -1.99 6.93 1.57
C THR A 83 -2.02 8.04 2.60
N PHE A 84 -1.44 7.80 3.79
CA PHE A 84 -1.34 8.82 4.82
C PHE A 84 -0.57 10.05 4.31
N MET A 85 0.58 9.85 3.68
CA MET A 85 1.36 10.95 3.13
C MET A 85 0.62 11.69 2.00
N TYR A 86 -0.14 10.99 1.15
CA TYR A 86 -1.01 11.62 0.14
C TYR A 86 -2.06 12.54 0.77
N VAL A 87 -2.67 12.10 1.88
CA VAL A 87 -3.65 12.92 2.61
C VAL A 87 -3.01 14.17 3.18
N VAL A 88 -1.87 14.04 3.87
CA VAL A 88 -1.15 15.19 4.44
C VAL A 88 -0.71 16.18 3.36
N ASN A 89 -0.27 15.65 2.21
CA ASN A 89 0.14 16.46 1.06
C ASN A 89 -1.04 17.20 0.41
N TYR A 90 -2.18 16.53 0.23
CA TYR A 90 -3.38 17.16 -0.32
C TYR A 90 -3.93 18.29 0.56
N PHE A 91 -3.79 18.17 1.89
CA PHE A 91 -4.16 19.24 2.83
C PHE A 91 -3.14 20.38 2.93
N GLY A 92 -2.03 20.34 2.19
CA GLY A 92 -0.98 21.35 2.23
C GLY A 92 -0.21 21.39 3.55
N ILE A 93 -0.25 20.29 4.32
CA ILE A 93 0.47 20.18 5.60
C ILE A 93 1.94 19.82 5.33
N ASN A 94 2.25 19.11 4.24
CA ASN A 94 3.62 18.83 3.80
C ASN A 94 3.76 18.66 2.27
N ASP A 95 4.97 18.91 1.76
CA ASP A 95 5.28 18.75 0.32
C ASP A 95 6.20 17.54 0.04
N LEU A 96 6.25 16.58 0.97
CA LEU A 96 7.20 15.46 0.91
C LEU A 96 7.01 14.54 -0.30
N ILE A 97 5.78 14.44 -0.84
CA ILE A 97 5.47 13.53 -1.96
C ILE A 97 5.38 14.28 -3.28
N PHE A 98 4.65 15.40 -3.29
CA PHE A 98 4.47 16.25 -4.45
C PHE A 98 4.74 17.69 -4.00
N ASN A 99 5.62 18.37 -4.73
CA ASN A 99 5.81 19.81 -4.61
C ASN A 99 4.81 20.46 -5.58
N HIS A 100 3.84 21.19 -5.03
CA HIS A 100 2.83 21.94 -5.79
C HIS A 100 3.24 23.40 -5.92
#